data_AF-A0A1S1DB68-F1
#
_entry.id   AF-A0A1S1DB68-F1
#
_cell.length_a   1.000
_cell.length_b   1.000
_cell.length_c   1.000
_cell.angle_alpha   90.00
_cell.angle_beta   90.00
_cell.angle_gamma   90.00
#
_symmetry.space_group_name_H-M   'P 1'
#
loop_
_entity.id
_entity.type
_entity.pdbx_description
1 polymer ?
#
loop_
_entity_poly.entity_id
_entity_poly.type
_entity_poly.pdbx_seq_one_letter_code
_entity_poly.pdbx_strand_id
1 'polypeptide(L)'
;MSTNISRRKVVAGAAWAAPVVAASAAVPAFASSTVCEPEGSAAYTISGQPSGNKNTQKFTVPAKVDKIIFEVVGGAGGGSSSVKGGSGASLTGAIPVKEGQVVELVAAAGGVAYLERVLGNEATPKKQYYVWGTRPATGGEGYGNGGDVNAQAIPADAKALVDAKYPGTDSDMKAAVYGGSGGGSSALLIDGAVVALAGGGGGAGIRTQPATNNVLDTKDKFFNPNAVNAGTTTLGDTAVKSVLPAGADASAATGSDAETSISHYSVLKPHTTDGTAMKVAGGKGGGNGTGGAGGEQPLLYNEKANVFGVIGFKSQNKQVLFSSSTAGETGGNGFDGKGGDGVFAYSYQIDNNDISKLEIVHATNPVNLNDKTNLDKDSTLKSFNGHQTVVSAGGGAGYGGGGSGAARGLSSIITSQKWNGNEEPTRYRQNVGALMQAGSGGAGGSYLAPSVTDGSIKSAGNGGNASGVRNPGSVKITFCKRS
;
A
#
# COMPACT_ATOMS: atom_id res chain seq x y z
N MET A 1 39.57 19.76 65.84
CA MET A 1 39.57 18.31 65.51
C MET A 1 39.80 18.22 64.01
N SER A 2 41.04 18.17 63.52
CA SER A 2 41.92 17.00 63.38
C SER A 2 41.36 15.89 62.47
N THR A 3 41.95 15.80 61.26
CA THR A 3 42.49 14.59 60.60
C THR A 3 41.52 13.48 60.13
N ASN A 4 41.62 12.82 58.96
CA ASN A 4 42.70 12.57 57.99
C ASN A 4 42.10 12.19 56.62
N ILE A 5 42.71 12.63 55.52
CA ILE A 5 42.66 11.94 54.21
C ILE A 5 44.03 11.30 53.98
N SER A 6 44.04 10.00 53.70
CA SER A 6 45.24 9.17 53.55
C SER A 6 45.98 9.43 52.23
N ARG A 7 47.30 9.24 52.28
CA ARG A 7 48.32 9.59 51.28
C ARG A 7 48.68 8.43 50.34
N ARG A 8 48.97 8.81 49.09
CA ARG A 8 50.02 8.35 48.16
C ARG A 8 50.08 6.87 47.74
N LYS A 9 50.16 6.67 46.42
CA LYS A 9 51.45 6.32 45.76
C LYS A 9 51.64 7.11 44.46
N VAL A 10 52.80 7.75 44.38
CA VAL A 10 53.46 8.31 43.18
C VAL A 10 54.78 7.54 43.07
N VAL A 11 55.14 7.04 41.88
CA VAL A 11 56.50 6.97 41.27
C VAL A 11 56.24 6.61 39.79
N ALA A 12 56.37 7.53 38.82
CA ALA A 12 57.58 8.05 38.15
C ALA A 12 58.19 7.08 37.11
N GLY A 13 58.41 7.59 35.89
CA GLY A 13 59.17 6.89 34.86
C GLY A 13 58.93 7.45 33.46
N ALA A 14 59.80 8.35 33.03
CA ALA A 14 59.79 9.03 31.74
C ALA A 14 60.08 8.11 30.55
N ALA A 15 59.49 8.42 29.39
CA ALA A 15 60.13 8.23 28.08
C ALA A 15 59.58 9.29 27.11
N TRP A 16 60.44 10.25 26.76
CA TRP A 16 60.22 11.14 25.62
C TRP A 16 60.35 10.30 24.35
N ALA A 17 59.27 10.17 23.59
CA ALA A 17 59.33 9.71 22.21
C ALA A 17 59.11 10.93 21.32
N ALA A 18 60.15 11.29 20.55
CA ALA A 18 60.08 12.31 19.53
C ALA A 18 58.95 11.99 18.53
N PRO A 19 58.25 12.99 17.97
CA PRO A 19 57.35 12.75 16.86
C PRO A 19 58.16 12.23 15.67
N VAL A 20 57.96 10.96 15.32
CA VAL A 20 58.35 10.48 14.00
C VAL A 20 57.42 11.18 13.02
N VAL A 21 57.93 12.23 12.38
CA VAL A 21 57.37 12.74 11.12
C VAL A 21 57.56 11.61 10.12
N ALA A 22 56.57 10.73 10.02
CA ALA A 22 56.45 9.86 8.87
C ALA A 22 56.29 10.78 7.67
N ALA A 23 57.35 10.87 6.85
CA ALA A 23 57.30 11.53 5.56
C ALA A 23 56.08 10.99 4.82
N SER A 24 55.06 11.83 4.68
CA SER A 24 54.02 11.64 3.69
C SER A 24 54.73 11.54 2.36
N ALA A 25 54.95 10.32 1.88
CA ALA A 25 55.24 10.08 0.48
C ALA A 25 54.10 10.78 -0.25
N ALA A 26 54.43 11.89 -0.92
CA ALA A 26 53.55 12.52 -1.87
C ALA A 26 53.12 11.39 -2.81
N VAL A 27 51.89 10.91 -2.66
CA VAL A 27 51.23 10.19 -3.74
C VAL A 27 51.35 11.17 -4.90
N PRO A 28 52.05 10.83 -5.99
CA PRO A 28 51.98 11.66 -7.16
C PRO A 28 50.50 11.71 -7.50
N ALA A 29 49.87 12.86 -7.28
CA ALA A 29 48.66 13.21 -7.98
C ALA A 29 49.09 13.22 -9.45
N PHE A 30 49.04 12.05 -10.08
CA PHE A 30 49.02 11.96 -11.53
C PHE A 30 47.71 12.62 -11.93
N ALA A 31 47.79 13.94 -12.09
CA ALA A 31 46.97 14.70 -13.00
C ALA A 31 47.31 14.21 -14.42
N SER A 32 46.89 13.00 -14.74
CA SER A 32 46.68 12.60 -16.12
C SER A 32 45.21 12.89 -16.40
N SER A 33 44.90 14.16 -16.64
CA SER A 33 43.66 14.53 -17.29
C SER A 33 43.84 14.29 -18.79
N THR A 34 43.99 13.03 -19.21
CA THR A 34 43.34 12.68 -20.48
C THR A 34 41.86 12.90 -20.20
N VAL A 35 41.28 13.92 -20.83
CA VAL A 35 39.83 14.14 -20.81
C VAL A 35 39.22 12.84 -21.32
N CYS A 36 38.70 12.07 -20.39
CA CYS A 36 38.10 10.78 -20.67
C CYS A 36 36.73 11.10 -21.26
N GLU A 37 36.61 10.92 -22.57
CA GLU A 37 35.38 11.22 -23.29
C GLU A 37 34.40 10.06 -23.10
N PRO A 38 33.13 10.34 -22.70
CA PRO A 38 32.11 9.32 -22.67
C PRO A 38 31.93 8.69 -24.05
N GLU A 39 31.78 7.38 -24.13
CA GLU A 39 31.37 6.75 -25.38
C GLU A 39 29.98 7.29 -25.81
N GLY A 40 29.81 7.51 -27.11
CA GLY A 40 28.56 8.06 -27.67
C GLY A 40 27.34 7.14 -27.56
N SER A 41 27.53 5.88 -27.14
CA SER A 41 26.46 4.89 -26.92
C SER A 41 26.64 4.17 -25.59
N ALA A 42 25.54 3.58 -25.08
CA ALA A 42 25.61 2.74 -23.89
C ALA A 42 26.32 1.42 -24.20
N ALA A 43 27.26 1.03 -23.35
CA ALA A 43 27.93 -0.25 -23.41
C ALA A 43 27.00 -1.38 -22.93
N TYR A 44 26.17 -1.11 -21.93
CA TYR A 44 25.17 -2.05 -21.41
C TYR A 44 23.86 -1.34 -21.12
N THR A 45 22.75 -2.04 -21.38
CA THR A 45 21.41 -1.62 -20.97
C THR A 45 20.58 -2.86 -20.68
N ILE A 46 20.13 -2.98 -19.43
CA ILE A 46 19.22 -4.04 -19.00
C ILE A 46 17.98 -3.43 -18.34
N SER A 47 16.86 -4.14 -18.40
CA SER A 47 15.58 -3.77 -17.79
C SER A 47 14.99 -4.97 -17.07
N GLY A 48 14.21 -4.75 -16.01
CA GLY A 48 13.41 -5.82 -15.41
C GLY A 48 12.34 -6.36 -16.35
N GLN A 49 11.80 -7.54 -16.03
CA GLN A 49 10.86 -8.25 -16.90
C GLN A 49 9.40 -7.89 -16.59
N PRO A 50 8.52 -7.81 -17.60
CA PRO A 50 7.07 -7.67 -17.40
C PRO A 50 6.43 -8.84 -16.62
N SER A 51 7.10 -9.99 -16.53
CA SER A 51 6.66 -11.13 -15.72
C SER A 51 6.72 -10.88 -14.21
N GLY A 52 7.47 -9.86 -13.77
CA GLY A 52 7.77 -9.62 -12.36
C GLY A 52 9.18 -10.05 -11.97
N ASN A 53 9.93 -10.69 -12.87
CA ASN A 53 11.28 -11.17 -12.59
C ASN A 53 12.33 -10.08 -12.80
N LYS A 54 13.41 -10.13 -12.03
CA LYS A 54 14.59 -9.30 -12.28
C LYS A 54 15.41 -9.81 -13.46
N ASN A 55 16.22 -8.93 -14.03
CA ASN A 55 17.30 -9.33 -14.93
C ASN A 55 18.65 -9.01 -14.29
N THR A 56 19.63 -9.86 -14.55
CA THR A 56 21.01 -9.67 -14.08
C THR A 56 22.00 -9.82 -15.23
N GLN A 57 23.05 -9.00 -15.24
CA GLN A 57 24.15 -9.13 -16.19
C GLN A 57 25.48 -8.92 -15.49
N LYS A 58 26.49 -9.71 -15.86
CA LYS A 58 27.87 -9.57 -15.37
C LYS A 58 28.82 -9.32 -16.53
N PHE A 59 29.82 -8.47 -16.29
CA PHE A 59 30.93 -8.28 -17.22
C PHE A 59 32.20 -7.90 -16.47
N THR A 60 33.34 -8.08 -17.13
CA THR A 60 34.63 -7.63 -16.63
C THR A 60 34.99 -6.30 -17.26
N VAL A 61 35.45 -5.34 -16.45
CA VAL A 61 35.89 -4.03 -16.93
C VAL A 61 36.96 -4.22 -18.00
N PRO A 62 36.70 -3.78 -19.26
CA PRO A 62 37.66 -3.93 -20.35
C PRO A 62 38.94 -3.12 -20.14
N ALA A 63 39.98 -3.47 -20.88
CA ALA A 63 41.19 -2.66 -20.96
C ALA A 63 40.87 -1.22 -21.36
N LYS A 64 41.64 -0.28 -20.79
CA LYS A 64 41.54 1.17 -21.03
C LYS A 64 40.23 1.84 -20.56
N VAL A 65 39.34 1.16 -19.83
CA VAL A 65 38.19 1.81 -19.20
C VAL A 65 38.61 2.35 -17.83
N ASP A 66 38.55 3.67 -17.65
CA ASP A 66 38.94 4.33 -16.40
C ASP A 66 37.74 4.69 -15.53
N LYS A 67 36.57 4.93 -16.15
CA LYS A 67 35.32 5.22 -15.44
C LYS A 67 34.13 4.55 -16.08
N ILE A 68 33.14 4.26 -15.23
CA ILE A 68 31.78 3.89 -15.60
C ILE A 68 30.86 5.05 -15.28
N ILE A 69 30.10 5.52 -16.27
CA ILE A 69 28.98 6.43 -16.08
C ILE A 69 27.71 5.58 -16.09
N PHE A 70 26.84 5.77 -15.10
CA PHE A 70 25.68 4.92 -14.92
C PHE A 70 24.38 5.70 -14.73
N GLU A 71 23.29 5.04 -15.09
CA GLU A 71 21.93 5.35 -14.64
C GLU A 71 21.30 4.05 -14.12
N VAL A 72 20.82 4.07 -12.88
CA VAL A 72 20.15 2.93 -12.21
C VAL A 72 18.75 3.37 -11.81
N VAL A 73 17.73 2.68 -12.32
CA VAL A 73 16.31 3.00 -12.10
C VAL A 73 15.63 1.86 -11.35
N GLY A 74 14.94 2.15 -10.26
CA GLY A 74 14.16 1.19 -9.48
C GLY A 74 12.79 0.87 -10.11
N GLY A 75 12.23 -0.29 -9.76
CA GLY A 75 10.89 -0.68 -10.21
C GLY A 75 9.81 0.17 -9.54
N ALA A 76 8.77 0.53 -10.29
CA ALA A 76 7.61 1.23 -9.73
C ALA A 76 6.74 0.29 -8.88
N GLY A 77 5.95 0.81 -7.94
CA GLY A 77 4.87 0.08 -7.30
C GLY A 77 3.65 -0.06 -8.21
N GLY A 78 2.81 -1.06 -7.92
CA GLY A 78 1.57 -1.31 -8.65
C GLY A 78 0.49 -0.27 -8.41
N GLY A 79 -0.24 0.11 -9.47
CA GLY A 79 -1.34 1.08 -9.41
C GLY A 79 -2.36 0.88 -10.53
N SER A 80 -3.20 1.89 -10.75
CA SER A 80 -4.21 1.93 -11.81
C SER A 80 -4.46 3.36 -12.30
N SER A 81 -5.39 3.51 -13.24
CA SER A 81 -5.81 4.82 -13.74
C SER A 81 -6.50 5.67 -12.67
N SER A 82 -7.03 5.03 -11.62
CA SER A 82 -7.72 5.73 -10.52
C SER A 82 -6.81 6.13 -9.36
N VAL A 83 -5.68 5.43 -9.19
CA VAL A 83 -4.71 5.68 -8.12
C VAL A 83 -3.34 5.16 -8.54
N LYS A 84 -2.32 6.02 -8.44
CA LYS A 84 -0.98 5.65 -8.85
C LYS A 84 -0.26 4.83 -7.79
N GLY A 85 0.50 3.85 -8.24
CA GLY A 85 1.61 3.30 -7.47
C GLY A 85 2.77 4.29 -7.45
N GLY A 86 3.65 4.14 -6.46
CA GLY A 86 4.84 4.96 -6.33
C GLY A 86 5.87 4.70 -7.42
N SER A 87 6.63 5.71 -7.77
CA SER A 87 7.77 5.64 -8.69
C SER A 87 8.99 5.05 -7.97
N GLY A 88 9.81 4.30 -8.70
CA GLY A 88 11.16 3.97 -8.24
C GLY A 88 12.10 5.18 -8.33
N ALA A 89 13.28 5.05 -7.75
CA ALA A 89 14.33 6.07 -7.84
C ALA A 89 15.07 5.97 -9.18
N SER A 90 15.66 7.08 -9.63
CA SER A 90 16.63 7.16 -10.73
C SER A 90 17.91 7.75 -10.16
N LEU A 91 18.98 6.97 -10.22
CA LEU A 91 20.31 7.31 -9.71
C LEU A 91 21.25 7.47 -10.88
N THR A 92 21.98 8.58 -10.93
CA THR A 92 23.04 8.80 -11.91
C THR A 92 24.36 9.08 -11.22
N GLY A 93 25.47 8.78 -11.87
CA GLY A 93 26.80 9.14 -11.39
C GLY A 93 27.92 8.52 -12.21
N ALA A 94 29.15 8.78 -11.80
CA ALA A 94 30.34 8.17 -12.37
C ALA A 94 31.21 7.53 -11.28
N ILE A 95 31.80 6.39 -11.57
CA ILE A 95 32.67 5.65 -10.65
C ILE A 95 33.98 5.27 -11.35
N PRO A 96 35.16 5.55 -10.74
CA PRO A 96 36.42 5.07 -11.27
C PRO A 96 36.52 3.54 -11.17
N VAL A 97 37.09 2.91 -12.19
CA VAL A 97 37.25 1.46 -12.28
C VAL A 97 38.64 1.09 -12.78
N LYS A 98 39.01 -0.16 -12.58
CA LYS A 98 40.25 -0.77 -13.06
C LYS A 98 39.91 -1.94 -13.96
N GLU A 99 40.74 -2.15 -14.98
CA GLU A 99 40.70 -3.35 -15.81
C GLU A 99 40.69 -4.61 -14.93
N GLY A 100 39.84 -5.58 -15.29
CA GLY A 100 39.73 -6.85 -14.58
C GLY A 100 38.73 -6.88 -13.43
N GLN A 101 38.21 -5.73 -12.97
CA GLN A 101 37.14 -5.71 -11.97
C GLN A 101 35.85 -6.31 -12.55
N VAL A 102 35.06 -6.97 -11.70
CA VAL A 102 33.79 -7.60 -12.10
C VAL A 102 32.63 -6.66 -11.77
N VAL A 103 31.84 -6.31 -12.76
CA VAL A 103 30.64 -5.51 -12.61
C VAL A 103 29.42 -6.41 -12.70
N GLU A 104 28.49 -6.23 -11.76
CA GLU A 104 27.18 -6.88 -11.77
C GLU A 104 26.07 -5.82 -11.82
N LEU A 105 25.16 -5.98 -12.78
CA LEU A 105 24.00 -5.14 -12.98
C LEU A 105 22.77 -5.95 -12.58
N VAL A 106 21.87 -5.35 -11.80
CA VAL A 106 20.58 -5.92 -11.45
C VAL A 106 19.49 -4.91 -11.81
N ALA A 107 18.64 -5.24 -12.76
CA ALA A 107 17.47 -4.44 -13.12
C ALA A 107 16.21 -5.07 -12.53
N ALA A 108 15.54 -4.32 -11.65
CA ALA A 108 14.33 -4.75 -10.99
C ALA A 108 13.10 -4.71 -11.88
N ALA A 109 12.14 -5.59 -11.59
CA ALA A 109 10.78 -5.48 -12.07
C ALA A 109 9.97 -4.47 -11.24
N GLY A 110 8.92 -3.94 -11.85
CA GLY A 110 7.89 -3.18 -11.15
C GLY A 110 6.93 -4.11 -10.41
N GLY A 111 6.29 -3.58 -9.37
CA GLY A 111 5.07 -4.14 -8.78
C GLY A 111 3.89 -4.07 -9.75
N VAL A 112 2.81 -4.76 -9.40
CA VAL A 112 1.54 -4.78 -10.12
C VAL A 112 0.37 -4.57 -9.16
N ALA A 113 -0.71 -4.00 -9.68
CA ALA A 113 -1.99 -3.99 -9.01
C ALA A 113 -3.06 -4.43 -10.00
N TYR A 114 -4.04 -5.20 -9.54
CA TYR A 114 -5.21 -5.55 -10.33
C TYR A 114 -6.39 -4.79 -9.75
N LEU A 115 -6.52 -3.53 -10.15
CA LEU A 115 -7.50 -2.58 -9.62
C LEU A 115 -8.35 -2.11 -10.80
N GLU A 116 -9.39 -2.87 -11.13
CA GLU A 116 -10.29 -2.59 -12.24
C GLU A 116 -11.73 -2.39 -11.77
N ARG A 117 -12.49 -1.60 -12.51
CA ARG A 117 -13.93 -1.42 -12.28
C ARG A 117 -14.68 -2.50 -13.04
N VAL A 118 -15.31 -3.42 -12.31
CA VAL A 118 -16.12 -4.51 -12.88
C VAL A 118 -17.56 -4.35 -12.46
N LEU A 119 -18.51 -4.90 -13.23
CA LEU A 119 -19.91 -4.92 -12.83
C LEU A 119 -20.06 -5.68 -11.51
N GLY A 120 -20.84 -5.12 -10.58
CA GLY A 120 -21.19 -5.82 -9.33
C GLY A 120 -21.95 -7.11 -9.63
N ASN A 121 -21.84 -8.11 -8.73
CA ASN A 121 -22.48 -9.41 -8.92
C ASN A 121 -24.01 -9.33 -8.95
N GLU A 122 -24.58 -8.25 -8.42
CA GLU A 122 -26.03 -8.00 -8.40
C GLU A 122 -26.45 -6.92 -9.39
N ALA A 123 -25.59 -6.59 -10.37
CA ALA A 123 -25.93 -5.69 -11.44
C ALA A 123 -26.96 -6.34 -12.38
N THR A 124 -27.98 -5.58 -12.77
CA THR A 124 -29.02 -5.98 -13.72
C THR A 124 -29.17 -4.91 -14.81
N PRO A 125 -29.90 -5.15 -15.91
CA PRO A 125 -30.16 -4.11 -16.91
C PRO A 125 -30.81 -2.84 -16.34
N LYS A 126 -31.52 -2.94 -15.21
CA LYS A 126 -32.16 -1.80 -14.51
C LYS A 126 -31.28 -1.20 -13.40
N LYS A 127 -30.22 -1.90 -13.00
CA LYS A 127 -29.36 -1.57 -11.85
C LYS A 127 -27.90 -1.84 -12.24
N GLN A 128 -27.25 -0.88 -12.88
CA GLN A 128 -25.83 -0.98 -13.22
C GLN A 128 -24.97 -0.19 -12.23
N TYR A 129 -23.97 -0.86 -11.66
CA TYR A 129 -22.98 -0.27 -10.78
C TYR A 129 -21.68 -1.08 -10.85
N TYR A 130 -20.57 -0.42 -10.49
CA TYR A 130 -19.24 -1.00 -10.60
C TYR A 130 -18.58 -1.13 -9.23
N VAL A 131 -18.01 -2.31 -8.99
CA VAL A 131 -17.18 -2.63 -7.82
C VAL A 131 -15.72 -2.77 -8.25
N TRP A 132 -14.82 -2.92 -7.26
CA TRP A 132 -13.43 -3.23 -7.54
C TRP A 132 -13.27 -4.72 -7.82
N GLY A 133 -12.89 -5.06 -9.06
CA GLY A 133 -12.35 -6.37 -9.42
C GLY A 133 -10.87 -6.38 -9.07
N THR A 134 -10.48 -7.25 -8.13
CA THR A 134 -9.09 -7.34 -7.68
C THR A 134 -8.66 -8.76 -7.42
N ARG A 135 -7.34 -8.97 -7.37
CA ARG A 135 -6.72 -10.26 -7.07
C ARG A 135 -5.34 -10.04 -6.44
N PRO A 136 -4.77 -11.08 -5.81
CA PRO A 136 -3.42 -11.04 -5.27
C PRO A 136 -2.39 -10.57 -6.30
N ALA A 137 -1.32 -9.93 -5.82
CA ALA A 137 -0.27 -9.36 -6.64
C ALA A 137 1.09 -9.61 -5.99
N THR A 138 2.02 -10.19 -6.75
CA THR A 138 3.41 -10.38 -6.29
C THR A 138 4.23 -9.11 -6.51
N GLY A 139 5.09 -8.81 -5.54
CA GLY A 139 6.07 -7.72 -5.62
C GLY A 139 7.01 -7.89 -6.82
N GLY A 140 7.56 -6.77 -7.29
CA GLY A 140 8.61 -6.81 -8.31
C GLY A 140 9.90 -7.39 -7.73
N GLU A 141 10.51 -8.37 -8.40
CA GLU A 141 11.82 -8.87 -8.02
C GLU A 141 12.92 -7.83 -8.30
N GLY A 142 13.99 -7.86 -7.51
CA GLY A 142 15.13 -6.99 -7.69
C GLY A 142 16.36 -7.45 -6.92
N TYR A 143 17.26 -6.52 -6.65
CA TYR A 143 18.33 -6.73 -5.68
C TYR A 143 17.71 -6.96 -4.28
N GLY A 144 16.77 -6.09 -3.89
CA GLY A 144 15.70 -6.38 -2.94
C GLY A 144 14.36 -6.53 -3.67
N ASN A 145 13.46 -7.35 -3.11
CA ASN A 145 12.14 -7.61 -3.68
C ASN A 145 11.08 -6.68 -3.08
N GLY A 146 10.14 -6.21 -3.91
CA GLY A 146 8.97 -5.47 -3.43
C GLY A 146 8.05 -6.32 -2.55
N GLY A 147 7.23 -5.67 -1.73
CA GLY A 147 6.26 -6.35 -0.88
C GLY A 147 5.10 -6.96 -1.66
N ASP A 148 4.71 -8.16 -1.27
CA ASP A 148 3.62 -8.93 -1.87
C ASP A 148 2.26 -8.52 -1.31
N VAL A 149 1.21 -8.76 -2.09
CA VAL A 149 -0.20 -8.66 -1.68
C VAL A 149 -0.82 -10.04 -1.87
N ASN A 150 -0.76 -10.85 -0.83
CA ASN A 150 -1.06 -12.28 -0.89
C ASN A 150 -2.56 -12.59 -0.73
N ALA A 151 -2.99 -13.72 -1.29
CA ALA A 151 -4.32 -14.26 -1.03
C ALA A 151 -4.48 -14.57 0.45
N GLN A 152 -5.56 -14.10 1.06
CA GLN A 152 -5.85 -14.36 2.47
C GLN A 152 -7.33 -14.71 2.60
N ALA A 153 -7.60 -15.86 3.19
CA ALA A 153 -8.95 -16.35 3.41
C ALA A 153 -9.51 -15.78 4.72
N ILE A 154 -10.80 -15.50 4.72
CA ILE A 154 -11.51 -15.26 5.99
C ILE A 154 -11.39 -16.50 6.90
N PRO A 155 -11.26 -16.34 8.23
CA PRO A 155 -11.30 -17.46 9.16
C PRO A 155 -12.51 -18.37 8.93
N ALA A 156 -12.27 -19.69 9.02
CA ALA A 156 -13.24 -20.70 8.61
C ALA A 156 -14.53 -20.68 9.46
N ASP A 157 -14.40 -20.36 10.75
CA ASP A 157 -15.52 -20.16 11.68
C ASP A 157 -16.38 -18.96 11.28
N ALA A 158 -15.77 -17.81 10.98
CA ALA A 158 -16.48 -16.63 10.50
C ALA A 158 -17.17 -16.89 9.16
N LYS A 159 -16.52 -17.61 8.25
CA LYS A 159 -17.11 -18.03 6.97
C LYS A 159 -18.34 -18.91 7.19
N ALA A 160 -18.23 -19.93 8.05
CA ALA A 160 -19.29 -20.88 8.33
C ALA A 160 -20.52 -20.19 8.93
N LEU A 161 -20.32 -19.20 9.81
CA LEU A 161 -21.42 -18.42 10.38
C LEU A 161 -22.24 -17.67 9.33
N VAL A 162 -21.58 -17.08 8.33
CA VAL A 162 -22.24 -16.35 7.24
C VAL A 162 -22.89 -17.32 6.25
N ASP A 163 -22.17 -18.37 5.85
CA ASP A 163 -22.68 -19.35 4.88
C ASP A 163 -23.87 -20.16 5.42
N ALA A 164 -23.97 -20.35 6.74
CA ALA A 164 -25.14 -20.92 7.38
C ALA A 164 -26.42 -20.09 7.17
N LYS A 165 -26.28 -18.79 6.88
CA LYS A 165 -27.40 -17.90 6.54
C LYS A 165 -27.59 -17.79 5.04
N TYR A 166 -26.51 -17.56 4.31
CA TYR A 166 -26.53 -17.39 2.87
C TYR A 166 -25.28 -18.04 2.25
N PRO A 167 -25.38 -19.24 1.68
CA PRO A 167 -24.23 -19.93 1.08
C PRO A 167 -23.86 -19.41 -0.31
N GLY A 168 -24.72 -18.59 -0.94
CA GLY A 168 -24.48 -18.05 -2.28
C GLY A 168 -23.20 -17.22 -2.37
N THR A 169 -22.56 -17.25 -3.54
CA THR A 169 -21.31 -16.54 -3.85
C THR A 169 -21.53 -15.29 -4.70
N ASP A 170 -22.77 -15.00 -5.05
CA ASP A 170 -23.24 -13.94 -5.93
C ASP A 170 -23.57 -12.63 -5.18
N SER A 171 -23.20 -12.53 -3.90
CA SER A 171 -23.41 -11.34 -3.07
C SER A 171 -22.19 -10.42 -3.12
N ASP A 172 -22.42 -9.12 -3.36
CA ASP A 172 -21.35 -8.13 -3.23
C ASP A 172 -20.96 -7.89 -1.77
N MET A 173 -21.76 -8.37 -0.82
CA MET A 173 -21.40 -8.45 0.60
C MET A 173 -20.35 -9.53 0.87
N LYS A 174 -19.89 -10.31 -0.13
CA LYS A 174 -18.82 -11.32 -0.02
C LYS A 174 -17.52 -10.95 -0.78
N ALA A 175 -17.17 -9.67 -0.81
CA ALA A 175 -16.03 -9.16 -1.59
C ALA A 175 -14.66 -9.40 -0.92
N ALA A 176 -13.67 -9.77 -1.73
CA ALA A 176 -12.26 -9.74 -1.36
C ALA A 176 -11.53 -8.68 -2.19
N VAL A 177 -10.83 -7.76 -1.51
CA VAL A 177 -10.10 -6.67 -2.17
C VAL A 177 -8.61 -6.66 -1.85
N TYR A 178 -7.79 -6.35 -2.85
CA TYR A 178 -6.33 -6.37 -2.76
C TYR A 178 -5.74 -5.04 -3.22
N GLY A 179 -4.79 -4.49 -2.46
CA GLY A 179 -3.98 -3.34 -2.88
C GLY A 179 -2.96 -3.68 -3.97
N GLY A 180 -2.12 -2.69 -4.31
CA GLY A 180 -0.97 -2.86 -5.19
C GLY A 180 0.25 -3.42 -4.47
N SER A 181 1.05 -4.21 -5.18
CA SER A 181 2.34 -4.70 -4.69
C SER A 181 3.46 -3.66 -4.89
N GLY A 182 4.55 -3.81 -4.14
CA GLY A 182 5.71 -2.93 -4.24
C GLY A 182 6.64 -3.23 -5.42
N GLY A 183 7.43 -2.25 -5.83
CA GLY A 183 8.50 -2.41 -6.82
C GLY A 183 9.80 -2.93 -6.22
N GLY A 184 10.59 -3.65 -7.02
CA GLY A 184 11.93 -4.11 -6.65
C GLY A 184 12.99 -3.01 -6.78
N SER A 185 14.15 -3.21 -6.17
CA SER A 185 15.30 -2.29 -6.26
C SER A 185 16.31 -2.72 -7.32
N SER A 186 16.85 -1.77 -8.08
CA SER A 186 17.91 -2.03 -9.07
C SER A 186 19.27 -1.69 -8.48
N ALA A 187 20.31 -2.41 -8.89
CA ALA A 187 21.65 -2.27 -8.34
C ALA A 187 22.75 -2.27 -9.40
N LEU A 188 23.82 -1.54 -9.10
CA LEU A 188 25.14 -1.66 -9.72
C LEU A 188 26.14 -2.08 -8.65
N LEU A 189 26.84 -3.18 -8.89
CA LEU A 189 27.88 -3.69 -8.01
C LEU A 189 29.22 -3.79 -8.75
N ILE A 190 30.30 -3.56 -8.02
CA ILE A 190 31.68 -3.75 -8.49
C ILE A 190 32.42 -4.61 -7.47
N ASP A 191 32.98 -5.73 -7.93
CA ASP A 191 33.63 -6.76 -7.10
C ASP A 191 32.76 -7.21 -5.91
N GLY A 192 31.44 -7.26 -6.14
CA GLY A 192 30.45 -7.64 -5.12
C GLY A 192 30.05 -6.52 -4.15
N ALA A 193 30.68 -5.35 -4.19
CA ALA A 193 30.29 -4.19 -3.40
C ALA A 193 29.22 -3.35 -4.12
N VAL A 194 28.15 -2.97 -3.42
CA VAL A 194 27.09 -2.10 -3.96
C VAL A 194 27.65 -0.69 -4.16
N VAL A 195 27.59 -0.20 -5.40
CA VAL A 195 27.98 1.16 -5.78
C VAL A 195 26.78 2.09 -5.88
N ALA A 196 25.68 1.60 -6.46
CA ALA A 196 24.42 2.33 -6.55
C ALA A 196 23.26 1.37 -6.35
N LEU A 197 22.26 1.78 -5.58
CA LEU A 197 21.01 1.06 -5.37
C LEU A 197 19.83 2.03 -5.50
N ALA A 198 18.98 1.80 -6.50
CA ALA A 198 17.77 2.57 -6.71
C ALA A 198 16.59 1.89 -6.01
N GLY A 199 16.01 2.56 -5.02
CA GLY A 199 14.82 2.07 -4.30
C GLY A 199 13.60 1.90 -5.21
N GLY A 200 12.76 0.92 -4.90
CA GLY A 200 11.48 0.69 -5.55
C GLY A 200 10.35 1.52 -4.95
N GLY A 201 9.33 1.80 -5.77
CA GLY A 201 8.12 2.51 -5.33
C GLY A 201 7.15 1.62 -4.55
N GLY A 202 6.35 2.22 -3.67
CA GLY A 202 5.32 1.51 -2.90
C GLY A 202 4.03 1.27 -3.70
N GLY A 203 3.26 0.25 -3.34
CA GLY A 203 1.99 -0.07 -4.00
C GLY A 203 0.84 0.88 -3.62
N ALA A 204 -0.14 1.05 -4.52
CA ALA A 204 -1.35 1.83 -4.26
C ALA A 204 -2.31 1.11 -3.29
N GLY A 205 -2.96 1.83 -2.38
CA GLY A 205 -3.96 1.25 -1.48
C GLY A 205 -5.34 1.14 -2.13
N ILE A 206 -6.31 0.66 -1.36
CA ILE A 206 -7.68 0.43 -1.83
C ILE A 206 -8.72 0.81 -0.77
N ARG A 207 -9.89 1.23 -1.24
CA ARG A 207 -11.11 1.31 -0.43
C ARG A 207 -12.29 0.75 -1.20
N THR A 208 -13.10 -0.07 -0.55
CA THR A 208 -14.41 -0.51 -1.06
C THR A 208 -15.43 -0.53 0.08
N GLN A 209 -16.71 -0.50 -0.29
CA GLN A 209 -17.77 -0.50 0.68
C GLN A 209 -19.02 -1.17 0.14
N PRO A 210 -19.19 -2.47 0.38
CA PRO A 210 -20.49 -3.09 0.20
C PRO A 210 -21.41 -2.71 1.38
N ALA A 211 -22.68 -2.46 1.07
CA ALA A 211 -23.69 -2.18 2.08
C ALA A 211 -25.01 -2.82 1.68
N THR A 212 -25.85 -3.09 2.68
CA THR A 212 -27.26 -3.35 2.44
C THR A 212 -27.83 -2.11 1.79
N ASN A 213 -28.17 -2.27 0.53
CA ASN A 213 -28.74 -1.20 -0.24
C ASN A 213 -30.23 -1.06 0.12
N ASN A 214 -30.75 0.17 0.10
CA ASN A 214 -32.20 0.40 0.01
C ASN A 214 -32.70 -0.11 -1.36
N VAL A 215 -33.98 0.02 -1.67
CA VAL A 215 -34.47 -0.25 -3.04
C VAL A 215 -33.61 0.56 -4.04
N LEU A 216 -32.84 -0.11 -4.91
CA LEU A 216 -31.72 0.53 -5.63
C LEU A 216 -32.13 1.23 -6.92
N ASP A 217 -33.20 0.76 -7.54
CA ASP A 217 -33.75 1.42 -8.70
C ASP A 217 -34.47 2.67 -8.20
N THR A 218 -33.85 3.83 -8.41
CA THR A 218 -34.43 5.12 -8.00
C THR A 218 -35.72 5.46 -8.74
N LYS A 219 -36.04 4.72 -9.81
CA LYS A 219 -37.30 4.80 -10.55
C LYS A 219 -38.33 3.79 -10.06
N ASP A 220 -37.94 2.87 -9.19
CA ASP A 220 -38.88 1.96 -8.54
C ASP A 220 -39.77 2.76 -7.59
N LYS A 221 -41.08 2.53 -7.67
CA LYS A 221 -42.08 3.21 -6.84
C LYS A 221 -41.90 2.96 -5.34
N PHE A 222 -41.14 1.92 -4.95
CA PHE A 222 -40.81 1.58 -3.56
C PHE A 222 -39.49 2.21 -3.06
N PHE A 223 -38.79 2.97 -3.91
CA PHE A 223 -37.56 3.67 -3.52
C PHE A 223 -37.83 4.84 -2.59
N ASN A 224 -37.35 4.76 -1.35
CA ASN A 224 -37.43 5.87 -0.41
C ASN A 224 -36.19 6.78 -0.54
N PRO A 225 -36.31 7.98 -1.17
CA PRO A 225 -35.17 8.90 -1.30
C PRO A 225 -34.71 9.48 0.05
N ASN A 226 -35.56 9.44 1.08
CA ASN A 226 -35.23 9.92 2.42
C ASN A 226 -34.58 8.84 3.31
N ALA A 227 -34.50 7.59 2.83
CA ALA A 227 -33.94 6.51 3.63
C ALA A 227 -32.41 6.62 3.75
N VAL A 228 -31.94 6.57 4.99
CA VAL A 228 -30.53 6.58 5.35
C VAL A 228 -29.87 5.24 5.02
N ASN A 229 -28.71 5.27 4.35
CA ASN A 229 -27.90 4.09 4.03
C ASN A 229 -26.59 4.04 4.83
N ALA A 230 -25.99 2.85 4.96
CA ALA A 230 -24.70 2.66 5.62
C ALA A 230 -23.49 2.95 4.71
N GLY A 231 -23.66 3.83 3.70
CA GLY A 231 -22.67 4.17 2.67
C GLY A 231 -21.66 5.25 3.09
N THR A 232 -20.65 5.46 2.25
CA THR A 232 -19.58 6.46 2.41
C THR A 232 -19.60 7.45 1.26
N THR A 233 -19.00 8.61 1.52
CA THR A 233 -18.78 9.66 0.54
C THR A 233 -18.00 9.13 -0.66
N THR A 234 -18.39 9.63 -1.84
CA THR A 234 -17.65 9.36 -3.08
C THR A 234 -16.31 10.10 -3.06
N LEU A 235 -15.37 9.69 -3.91
CA LEU A 235 -14.07 10.36 -4.02
C LEU A 235 -14.17 11.80 -4.53
N GLY A 236 -15.26 12.14 -5.25
CA GLY A 236 -15.51 13.47 -5.79
C GLY A 236 -16.39 14.36 -4.91
N ASP A 237 -16.74 13.93 -3.69
CA ASP A 237 -17.52 14.78 -2.78
C ASP A 237 -16.73 16.04 -2.42
N THR A 238 -17.27 17.22 -2.73
CA THR A 238 -16.60 18.50 -2.55
C THR A 238 -16.69 19.04 -1.12
N ALA A 239 -17.64 18.54 -0.32
CA ALA A 239 -17.84 19.00 1.05
C ALA A 239 -16.98 18.22 2.05
N VAL A 240 -16.55 17.00 1.70
CA VAL A 240 -15.67 16.19 2.55
C VAL A 240 -14.66 15.43 1.71
N LYS A 241 -13.37 15.69 1.95
CA LYS A 241 -12.28 15.04 1.22
C LYS A 241 -12.18 13.56 1.60
N SER A 242 -12.33 12.68 0.62
CA SER A 242 -11.97 11.25 0.72
C SER A 242 -10.70 10.98 -0.07
N VAL A 243 -9.91 10.00 0.35
CA VAL A 243 -8.60 9.70 -0.24
C VAL A 243 -8.50 8.22 -0.58
N LEU A 244 -8.30 7.94 -1.86
CA LEU A 244 -7.81 6.66 -2.35
C LEU A 244 -6.28 6.77 -2.40
N PRO A 245 -5.53 6.10 -1.50
CA PRO A 245 -4.16 6.49 -1.19
C PRO A 245 -3.17 6.02 -2.27
N ALA A 246 -2.37 6.95 -2.78
CA ALA A 246 -1.29 6.65 -3.72
C ALA A 246 -0.08 6.00 -3.02
N GLY A 247 0.64 5.15 -3.76
CA GLY A 247 1.92 4.59 -3.32
C GLY A 247 3.02 5.65 -3.23
N ALA A 248 3.98 5.44 -2.32
CA ALA A 248 5.06 6.39 -2.11
C ALA A 248 6.17 6.31 -3.17
N ASP A 249 6.69 7.46 -3.57
CA ASP A 249 7.83 7.57 -4.49
C ASP A 249 9.17 7.39 -3.76
N ALA A 250 10.08 6.65 -4.38
CA ALA A 250 11.51 6.68 -4.04
C ALA A 250 12.17 7.83 -4.80
N SER A 251 12.55 8.90 -4.09
CA SER A 251 13.08 10.13 -4.71
C SER A 251 14.36 10.65 -4.07
N ALA A 252 14.80 10.03 -2.97
CA ALA A 252 15.98 10.41 -2.20
C ALA A 252 16.61 9.16 -1.55
N ALA A 253 17.67 9.36 -0.76
CA ALA A 253 18.32 8.29 -0.01
C ALA A 253 17.36 7.59 0.97
N THR A 254 16.45 8.36 1.59
CA THR A 254 15.29 7.82 2.33
C THR A 254 14.08 7.87 1.41
N GLY A 255 13.36 6.75 1.32
CA GLY A 255 12.09 6.67 0.60
C GLY A 255 11.02 7.55 1.23
N SER A 256 10.00 7.92 0.44
CA SER A 256 8.88 8.70 0.97
C SER A 256 7.91 7.82 1.78
N ASP A 257 7.17 8.47 2.69
CA ASP A 257 6.01 7.89 3.35
C ASP A 257 4.81 7.82 2.39
N ALA A 258 3.97 6.81 2.58
CA ALA A 258 2.79 6.61 1.77
C ALA A 258 1.58 7.40 2.27
N GLU A 259 0.63 7.65 1.36
CA GLU A 259 -0.58 8.42 1.67
C GLU A 259 -1.52 7.64 2.61
N THR A 260 -2.20 8.37 3.50
CA THR A 260 -3.23 7.81 4.37
C THR A 260 -4.56 7.71 3.64
N SER A 261 -5.22 6.55 3.69
CA SER A 261 -6.58 6.43 3.17
C SER A 261 -7.57 7.15 4.08
N ILE A 262 -8.50 7.90 3.50
CA ILE A 262 -9.52 8.66 4.22
C ILE A 262 -10.91 8.35 3.65
N SER A 263 -11.84 7.98 4.52
CA SER A 263 -13.24 7.72 4.19
C SER A 263 -14.17 8.39 5.18
N HIS A 264 -15.39 8.71 4.78
CA HIS A 264 -16.42 9.23 5.68
C HIS A 264 -17.74 8.53 5.40
N TYR A 265 -18.45 8.09 6.43
CA TYR A 265 -19.83 7.64 6.25
C TYR A 265 -20.70 8.83 5.84
N SER A 266 -21.51 8.67 4.80
CA SER A 266 -22.34 9.76 4.24
C SER A 266 -23.27 10.37 5.28
N VAL A 267 -23.75 9.54 6.20
CA VAL A 267 -24.65 9.93 7.31
C VAL A 267 -23.96 10.77 8.37
N LEU A 268 -22.63 10.71 8.44
CA LEU A 268 -21.82 11.50 9.36
C LEU A 268 -21.31 12.80 8.74
N LYS A 269 -21.62 13.05 7.46
CA LYS A 269 -21.19 14.26 6.75
C LYS A 269 -21.47 15.56 7.50
N PRO A 270 -22.67 15.78 8.11
CA PRO A 270 -22.95 17.01 8.88
C PRO A 270 -22.10 17.16 10.15
N HIS A 271 -21.46 16.09 10.61
CA HIS A 271 -20.65 16.02 11.82
C HIS A 271 -19.15 15.89 11.52
N THR A 272 -18.75 16.12 10.26
CA THR A 272 -17.38 15.87 9.81
C THR A 272 -16.38 16.76 10.53
N THR A 273 -15.51 16.11 11.29
CA THR A 273 -14.28 16.64 11.86
C THR A 273 -13.14 15.67 11.58
N ASP A 274 -11.90 16.07 11.84
CA ASP A 274 -10.74 15.19 11.75
C ASP A 274 -10.87 13.89 12.57
N GLY A 275 -11.66 13.92 13.66
CA GLY A 275 -11.92 12.76 14.53
C GLY A 275 -13.02 11.82 14.04
N THR A 276 -13.84 12.24 13.08
CA THR A 276 -14.90 11.40 12.46
C THR A 276 -14.45 10.75 11.15
N ALA A 277 -13.30 11.18 10.63
CA ALA A 277 -12.69 10.62 9.43
C ALA A 277 -12.18 9.20 9.72
N MET A 278 -12.59 8.26 8.86
CA MET A 278 -12.13 6.88 8.89
C MET A 278 -10.77 6.82 8.20
N LYS A 279 -9.70 6.83 9.00
CA LYS A 279 -8.29 6.87 8.54
C LYS A 279 -7.66 5.47 8.60
N VAL A 280 -6.87 5.12 7.60
CA VAL A 280 -5.98 3.93 7.59
C VAL A 280 -4.63 4.37 7.04
N ALA A 281 -3.60 4.27 7.88
CA ALA A 281 -2.27 4.77 7.59
C ALA A 281 -1.58 3.97 6.46
N GLY A 282 -0.83 4.68 5.62
CA GLY A 282 0.13 4.10 4.70
C GLY A 282 1.44 3.73 5.40
N GLY A 283 2.26 2.90 4.75
CA GLY A 283 3.58 2.52 5.25
C GLY A 283 4.59 3.66 5.16
N LYS A 284 5.63 3.59 5.99
CA LYS A 284 6.75 4.54 6.02
C LYS A 284 7.83 4.19 5.03
N GLY A 285 8.55 5.19 4.56
CA GLY A 285 9.71 4.99 3.71
C GLY A 285 10.87 4.31 4.45
N GLY A 286 11.60 3.43 3.78
CA GLY A 286 12.86 2.87 4.29
C GLY A 286 14.05 3.77 3.96
N GLY A 287 15.14 3.63 4.69
CA GLY A 287 16.33 4.43 4.44
C GLY A 287 17.50 4.11 5.36
N ASN A 288 18.71 4.45 4.92
CA ASN A 288 19.95 4.26 5.68
C ASN A 288 20.12 2.81 6.19
N GLY A 289 19.69 1.83 5.39
CA GLY A 289 19.75 0.41 5.73
C GLY A 289 18.72 -0.06 6.75
N THR A 290 17.81 0.81 7.18
CA THR A 290 16.71 0.49 8.10
C THR A 290 15.39 0.44 7.34
N GLY A 291 14.62 -0.62 7.55
CA GLY A 291 13.29 -0.76 6.99
C GLY A 291 12.31 0.27 7.53
N GLY A 292 11.45 0.79 6.66
CA GLY A 292 10.35 1.68 7.04
C GLY A 292 9.30 0.94 7.84
N ALA A 293 8.77 1.58 8.88
CA ALA A 293 7.67 1.03 9.68
C ALA A 293 6.41 0.81 8.81
N GLY A 294 5.65 -0.22 9.13
CA GLY A 294 4.32 -0.41 8.55
C GLY A 294 3.34 0.68 9.00
N GLY A 295 2.22 0.80 8.30
CA GLY A 295 1.14 1.71 8.70
C GLY A 295 0.62 1.37 10.10
N GLU A 296 0.34 2.40 10.90
CA GLU A 296 -0.20 2.19 12.25
C GLU A 296 -1.54 1.45 12.23
N GLN A 297 -1.77 0.61 13.25
CA GLN A 297 -3.01 -0.15 13.37
C GLN A 297 -4.21 0.82 13.44
N PRO A 298 -5.17 0.72 12.52
CA PRO A 298 -6.27 1.65 12.49
C PRO A 298 -7.27 1.32 13.60
N LEU A 299 -7.86 2.37 14.15
CA LEU A 299 -8.86 2.28 15.20
C LEU A 299 -10.08 1.48 14.73
N LEU A 300 -10.63 0.70 15.66
CA LEU A 300 -11.95 0.08 15.55
C LEU A 300 -12.94 0.86 16.40
N TYR A 301 -14.18 0.92 15.94
CA TYR A 301 -15.26 1.65 16.61
C TYR A 301 -16.21 0.72 17.37
N ASN A 302 -15.80 -0.52 17.65
CA ASN A 302 -16.66 -1.63 18.09
C ASN A 302 -17.48 -1.37 19.37
N GLU A 303 -17.05 -0.44 20.21
CA GLU A 303 -17.77 -0.05 21.43
C GLU A 303 -18.88 0.99 21.20
N LYS A 304 -18.88 1.64 20.03
CA LYS A 304 -19.81 2.72 19.68
C LYS A 304 -21.11 2.12 19.14
N ALA A 305 -22.05 1.85 20.05
CA ALA A 305 -23.38 1.36 19.69
C ALA A 305 -24.20 2.38 18.89
N ASN A 306 -23.96 3.67 19.12
CA ASN A 306 -24.63 4.78 18.46
C ASN A 306 -23.69 6.00 18.39
N VAL A 307 -23.57 6.58 17.21
CA VAL A 307 -22.76 7.76 16.90
C VAL A 307 -23.70 8.78 16.29
N PHE A 308 -23.86 9.91 16.98
CA PHE A 308 -24.77 11.03 16.63
C PHE A 308 -26.22 10.62 16.34
N GLY A 309 -26.72 9.54 16.95
CA GLY A 309 -28.08 9.04 16.73
C GLY A 309 -28.24 8.17 15.48
N VAL A 310 -27.26 8.12 14.57
CA VAL A 310 -27.49 7.66 13.18
C VAL A 310 -26.82 6.34 12.81
N ILE A 311 -25.64 6.04 13.34
CA ILE A 311 -24.87 4.83 12.96
C ILE A 311 -24.21 4.19 14.19
N GLY A 312 -24.10 2.86 14.18
CA GLY A 312 -23.41 2.08 15.20
C GLY A 312 -22.42 1.09 14.57
N PHE A 313 -21.50 0.60 15.39
CA PHE A 313 -20.46 -0.37 15.02
C PHE A 313 -20.46 -1.60 15.94
N LYS A 314 -21.52 -1.72 16.76
CA LYS A 314 -21.76 -2.82 17.69
C LYS A 314 -22.97 -3.63 17.26
N SER A 315 -22.90 -4.95 17.46
CA SER A 315 -24.03 -5.86 17.29
C SER A 315 -25.25 -5.40 18.08
N GLN A 316 -26.39 -5.31 17.40
CA GLN A 316 -27.69 -4.91 17.96
C GLN A 316 -28.81 -5.32 17.02
N ASN A 317 -30.07 -5.23 17.46
CA ASN A 317 -31.23 -5.57 16.63
C ASN A 317 -31.19 -7.01 16.06
N LYS A 318 -30.64 -7.95 16.83
CA LYS A 318 -30.36 -9.34 16.40
C LYS A 318 -29.45 -9.43 15.16
N GLN A 319 -28.77 -8.36 14.79
CA GLN A 319 -27.76 -8.34 13.75
C GLN A 319 -26.39 -8.32 14.42
N VAL A 320 -25.53 -9.26 14.04
CA VAL A 320 -24.16 -9.40 14.55
C VAL A 320 -23.23 -8.66 13.60
N LEU A 321 -22.34 -7.85 14.16
CA LEU A 321 -21.30 -7.14 13.44
C LEU A 321 -19.94 -7.57 14.00
N PHE A 322 -18.98 -7.73 13.11
CA PHE A 322 -17.58 -7.97 13.46
C PHE A 322 -16.66 -7.13 12.59
N SER A 323 -15.65 -6.53 13.21
CA SER A 323 -14.65 -5.71 12.55
C SER A 323 -13.26 -6.10 13.03
N SER A 324 -12.28 -6.05 12.16
CA SER A 324 -10.86 -6.26 12.49
C SER A 324 -9.97 -5.24 11.82
N SER A 325 -8.77 -5.06 12.38
CA SER A 325 -7.72 -4.23 11.83
C SER A 325 -6.35 -4.77 12.15
N THR A 326 -5.40 -4.49 11.26
CA THR A 326 -4.02 -4.98 11.33
C THR A 326 -3.08 -3.84 10.99
N ALA A 327 -2.04 -3.65 11.80
CA ALA A 327 -0.92 -2.76 11.47
C ALA A 327 -0.19 -3.29 10.23
N GLY A 328 0.43 -2.40 9.46
CA GLY A 328 1.31 -2.82 8.37
C GLY A 328 2.59 -3.50 8.88
N GLU A 329 3.23 -4.24 7.98
CA GLU A 329 4.54 -4.85 8.20
C GLU A 329 5.68 -3.85 7.96
N THR A 330 6.74 -3.99 8.73
CA THR A 330 7.99 -3.25 8.56
C THR A 330 8.76 -3.80 7.36
N GLY A 331 9.40 -2.93 6.59
CA GLY A 331 10.33 -3.34 5.53
C GLY A 331 11.58 -4.04 6.07
N GLY A 332 12.29 -4.77 5.21
CA GLY A 332 13.56 -5.40 5.51
C GLY A 332 14.72 -4.39 5.61
N ASN A 333 15.75 -4.76 6.37
CA ASN A 333 16.98 -3.97 6.53
C ASN A 333 18.01 -4.30 5.45
N GLY A 334 19.08 -3.50 5.37
CA GLY A 334 20.22 -3.78 4.49
C GLY A 334 20.01 -3.36 3.03
N PHE A 335 20.97 -3.70 2.16
CA PHE A 335 20.94 -3.33 0.74
C PHE A 335 19.88 -4.10 -0.06
N ASP A 336 19.55 -5.30 0.38
CA ASP A 336 18.54 -6.19 -0.18
C ASP A 336 17.20 -6.11 0.58
N GLY A 337 16.97 -5.01 1.31
CA GLY A 337 15.79 -4.80 2.14
C GLY A 337 14.50 -5.00 1.35
N LYS A 338 13.76 -6.08 1.68
CA LYS A 338 12.45 -6.39 1.10
C LYS A 338 11.44 -5.31 1.47
N GLY A 339 10.55 -4.95 0.57
CA GLY A 339 9.35 -4.19 0.96
C GLY A 339 8.46 -5.02 1.90
N GLY A 340 7.79 -4.35 2.86
CA GLY A 340 6.84 -5.01 3.75
C GLY A 340 5.67 -5.60 2.95
N ASP A 341 5.24 -6.81 3.29
CA ASP A 341 4.08 -7.45 2.64
C ASP A 341 2.77 -6.82 3.12
N GLY A 342 1.78 -6.77 2.23
CA GLY A 342 0.44 -6.32 2.54
C GLY A 342 -0.22 -7.17 3.62
N VAL A 343 -0.89 -6.52 4.57
CA VAL A 343 -1.53 -7.15 5.72
C VAL A 343 -3.03 -7.31 5.51
N PHE A 344 -3.60 -8.32 6.16
CA PHE A 344 -4.99 -8.72 6.01
C PHE A 344 -5.88 -8.16 7.11
N ALA A 345 -7.10 -7.76 6.75
CA ALA A 345 -8.20 -7.54 7.68
C ALA A 345 -9.53 -8.00 7.07
N TYR A 346 -10.50 -8.30 7.92
CA TYR A 346 -11.83 -8.74 7.51
C TYR A 346 -12.94 -8.21 8.41
N SER A 347 -14.16 -8.26 7.88
CA SER A 347 -15.39 -7.97 8.61
C SER A 347 -16.49 -8.96 8.23
N TYR A 348 -17.50 -9.10 9.08
CA TYR A 348 -18.71 -9.85 8.70
C TYR A 348 -19.95 -9.30 9.40
N GLN A 349 -21.09 -9.54 8.76
CA GLN A 349 -22.41 -9.22 9.28
C GLN A 349 -23.33 -10.43 9.16
N ILE A 350 -24.16 -10.64 10.17
CA ILE A 350 -25.13 -11.75 10.22
C ILE A 350 -26.46 -11.22 10.72
N ASP A 351 -27.54 -11.60 10.06
CA ASP A 351 -28.90 -11.35 10.50
C ASP A 351 -29.50 -12.57 11.23
N ASN A 352 -29.84 -12.39 12.50
CA ASN A 352 -30.57 -13.35 13.32
C ASN A 352 -32.03 -12.94 13.57
N ASN A 353 -32.56 -11.97 12.82
CA ASN A 353 -34.01 -11.78 12.76
C ASN A 353 -34.68 -13.00 12.13
N ASP A 354 -35.94 -13.22 12.51
CA ASP A 354 -36.75 -14.31 11.97
C ASP A 354 -36.93 -14.11 10.47
N ILE A 355 -36.49 -15.08 9.67
CA ILE A 355 -36.54 -14.99 8.20
C ILE A 355 -37.97 -15.16 7.65
N SER A 356 -38.89 -15.73 8.43
CA SER A 356 -40.31 -15.75 8.07
C SER A 356 -40.96 -14.35 8.10
N LYS A 357 -40.28 -13.40 8.74
CA LYS A 357 -40.70 -12.02 8.92
C LYS A 357 -39.93 -11.10 7.98
N LEU A 358 -40.48 -10.89 6.80
CA LEU A 358 -39.88 -10.06 5.75
C LEU A 358 -40.23 -8.57 5.94
N GLU A 359 -39.36 -7.68 5.44
CA GLU A 359 -39.60 -6.24 5.46
C GLU A 359 -40.72 -5.88 4.49
N ILE A 360 -41.74 -5.17 4.97
CA ILE A 360 -42.79 -4.58 4.14
C ILE A 360 -42.31 -3.18 3.70
N VAL A 361 -42.44 -2.86 2.42
CA VAL A 361 -42.18 -1.52 1.89
C VAL A 361 -43.39 -0.98 1.15
N HIS A 362 -43.67 0.29 1.36
CA HIS A 362 -44.77 1.01 0.71
C HIS A 362 -44.27 1.74 -0.53
N ALA A 363 -45.18 1.99 -1.47
CA ALA A 363 -44.91 2.95 -2.52
C ALA A 363 -44.64 4.32 -1.90
N THR A 364 -43.54 4.93 -2.30
CA THR A 364 -43.01 6.21 -1.82
C THR A 364 -43.11 7.30 -2.88
N ASN A 365 -43.37 6.94 -4.14
CA ASN A 365 -43.49 7.90 -5.24
C ASN A 365 -44.60 7.51 -6.25
N PRO A 366 -45.84 8.04 -6.11
CA PRO A 366 -46.32 8.83 -4.97
C PRO A 366 -46.47 7.96 -3.72
N VAL A 367 -46.45 8.58 -2.53
CA VAL A 367 -46.66 7.87 -1.26
C VAL A 367 -48.05 7.22 -1.25
N ASN A 368 -48.10 5.90 -1.09
CA ASN A 368 -49.33 5.14 -0.97
C ASN A 368 -49.14 3.96 -0.01
N LEU A 369 -49.69 4.08 1.20
CA LEU A 369 -49.56 3.08 2.25
C LEU A 369 -50.31 1.76 1.94
N ASN A 370 -51.28 1.78 1.02
CA ASN A 370 -52.01 0.57 0.62
C ASN A 370 -51.29 -0.22 -0.47
N ASP A 371 -50.39 0.43 -1.23
CA ASP A 371 -49.57 -0.21 -2.25
C ASP A 371 -48.25 -0.64 -1.61
N LYS A 372 -48.16 -1.93 -1.27
CA LYS A 372 -47.04 -2.51 -0.54
C LYS A 372 -46.49 -3.76 -1.22
N THR A 373 -45.20 -3.99 -1.02
CA THR A 373 -44.52 -5.23 -1.37
C THR A 373 -43.63 -5.67 -0.21
N ASN A 374 -43.10 -6.89 -0.29
CA ASN A 374 -42.13 -7.41 0.67
C ASN A 374 -40.77 -7.58 0.00
N LEU A 375 -39.69 -7.32 0.75
CA LEU A 375 -38.37 -7.81 0.34
C LEU A 375 -38.40 -9.34 0.38
N ASP A 376 -38.14 -9.99 -0.75
CA ASP A 376 -38.19 -11.44 -0.81
C ASP A 376 -37.12 -12.09 0.09
N LYS A 377 -37.33 -13.38 0.39
CA LYS A 377 -36.48 -14.14 1.31
C LYS A 377 -35.02 -14.18 0.84
N ASP A 378 -34.77 -14.42 -0.44
CA ASP A 378 -33.42 -14.63 -0.95
C ASP A 378 -32.66 -13.29 -0.98
N SER A 379 -33.31 -12.22 -1.43
CA SER A 379 -32.76 -10.86 -1.33
C SER A 379 -32.46 -10.48 0.12
N THR A 380 -33.34 -10.84 1.06
CA THR A 380 -33.11 -10.61 2.50
C THR A 380 -31.87 -11.37 2.99
N LEU A 381 -31.75 -12.66 2.69
CA LEU A 381 -30.57 -13.43 3.11
C LEU A 381 -29.29 -12.88 2.48
N LYS A 382 -29.34 -12.51 1.20
CA LYS A 382 -28.21 -12.01 0.42
C LYS A 382 -27.70 -10.64 0.88
N SER A 383 -28.59 -9.70 1.22
CA SER A 383 -28.21 -8.31 1.49
C SER A 383 -27.83 -8.01 2.95
N PHE A 384 -28.25 -8.85 3.90
CA PHE A 384 -27.99 -8.64 5.33
C PHE A 384 -26.95 -9.60 5.93
N ASN A 385 -26.46 -10.56 5.14
CA ASN A 385 -25.42 -11.51 5.55
C ASN A 385 -24.25 -11.44 4.59
N GLY A 386 -23.04 -11.31 5.12
CA GLY A 386 -21.85 -11.21 4.28
C GLY A 386 -20.56 -11.19 5.07
N HIS A 387 -19.46 -11.38 4.34
CA HIS A 387 -18.12 -11.28 4.88
C HIS A 387 -17.18 -10.62 3.87
N GLN A 388 -16.34 -9.70 4.32
CA GLN A 388 -15.50 -8.93 3.41
C GLN A 388 -14.06 -8.96 3.87
N THR A 389 -13.13 -8.95 2.92
CA THR A 389 -11.70 -8.98 3.21
C THR A 389 -10.94 -7.92 2.44
N VAL A 390 -9.85 -7.43 3.04
CA VAL A 390 -8.91 -6.50 2.42
C VAL A 390 -7.49 -6.90 2.74
N VAL A 391 -6.62 -6.82 1.74
CA VAL A 391 -5.17 -6.88 1.92
C VAL A 391 -4.59 -5.54 1.51
N SER A 392 -3.77 -4.96 2.38
CA SER A 392 -3.13 -3.67 2.13
C SER A 392 -2.06 -3.74 1.04
N ALA A 393 -1.57 -2.58 0.63
CA ALA A 393 -0.51 -2.49 -0.37
C ALA A 393 0.87 -2.83 0.22
N GLY A 394 1.72 -3.45 -0.60
CA GLY A 394 3.10 -3.77 -0.24
C GLY A 394 4.05 -2.57 -0.38
N GLY A 395 5.10 -2.53 0.45
CA GLY A 395 6.16 -1.52 0.38
C GLY A 395 7.16 -1.76 -0.75
N GLY A 396 7.91 -0.73 -1.16
CA GLY A 396 8.98 -0.85 -2.15
C GLY A 396 10.30 -1.36 -1.57
N ALA A 397 11.13 -2.04 -2.35
CA ALA A 397 12.42 -2.56 -1.89
C ALA A 397 13.54 -1.51 -1.91
N GLY A 398 14.61 -1.67 -1.12
CA GLY A 398 15.72 -0.71 -1.14
C GLY A 398 16.76 -0.88 -0.04
N TYR A 399 17.59 0.14 0.14
CA TYR A 399 18.57 0.22 1.23
C TYR A 399 17.84 0.55 2.54
N GLY A 400 17.19 -0.46 3.10
CA GLY A 400 15.97 -0.32 3.89
C GLY A 400 14.74 -0.33 2.99
N GLY A 401 13.95 -1.39 3.04
CA GLY A 401 12.67 -1.49 2.32
C GLY A 401 11.59 -0.62 2.96
N GLY A 402 10.62 -0.15 2.19
CA GLY A 402 9.45 0.57 2.71
C GLY A 402 8.48 -0.38 3.43
N GLY A 403 7.76 0.14 4.43
CA GLY A 403 6.71 -0.60 5.12
C GLY A 403 5.44 -0.74 4.29
N SER A 404 4.59 -1.72 4.62
CA SER A 404 3.28 -1.86 3.98
C SER A 404 2.22 -0.95 4.62
N GLY A 405 1.12 -0.73 3.91
CA GLY A 405 -0.03 -0.04 4.47
C GLY A 405 -0.72 -0.87 5.56
N ALA A 406 -1.50 -0.23 6.42
CA ALA A 406 -2.37 -0.95 7.36
C ALA A 406 -3.68 -1.41 6.69
N ALA A 407 -4.44 -2.27 7.34
CA ALA A 407 -5.71 -2.81 6.84
C ALA A 407 -6.85 -2.71 7.87
N ARG A 408 -8.07 -2.46 7.41
CA ARG A 408 -9.30 -2.50 8.22
C ARG A 408 -10.48 -3.06 7.45
N GLY A 409 -11.19 -4.00 8.07
CA GLY A 409 -12.58 -4.32 7.74
C GLY A 409 -13.50 -3.85 8.85
N LEU A 410 -14.43 -2.94 8.54
CA LEU A 410 -15.29 -2.30 9.53
C LEU A 410 -16.77 -2.53 9.20
N SER A 411 -17.49 -3.23 10.07
CA SER A 411 -18.95 -3.40 9.94
C SER A 411 -19.71 -2.29 10.68
N SER A 412 -20.81 -1.83 10.09
CA SER A 412 -21.67 -0.80 10.65
C SER A 412 -23.16 -1.14 10.50
N ILE A 413 -24.00 -0.47 11.28
CA ILE A 413 -25.47 -0.58 11.27
C ILE A 413 -26.11 0.80 11.44
N ILE A 414 -27.15 1.11 10.67
CA ILE A 414 -27.91 2.36 10.82
C ILE A 414 -28.82 2.25 12.04
N THR A 415 -28.69 3.17 12.98
CA THR A 415 -29.43 3.12 14.25
C THR A 415 -30.67 4.02 14.26
N SER A 416 -30.71 5.04 13.42
CA SER A 416 -31.79 6.03 13.40
C SER A 416 -33.10 5.51 12.83
N GLN A 417 -33.04 4.46 12.00
CA GLN A 417 -34.19 3.94 11.28
C GLN A 417 -34.04 2.46 10.96
N LYS A 418 -35.11 1.89 10.44
CA LYS A 418 -35.16 0.52 9.92
C LYS A 418 -34.90 0.54 8.41
N TRP A 419 -34.69 -0.64 7.83
CA TRP A 419 -34.35 -0.76 6.41
C TRP A 419 -35.35 0.00 5.53
N ASN A 420 -34.88 0.68 4.48
CA ASN A 420 -35.68 1.56 3.61
C ASN A 420 -36.48 2.68 4.32
N GLY A 421 -36.16 3.01 5.58
CA GLY A 421 -36.92 3.98 6.38
C GLY A 421 -38.30 3.45 6.78
N ASN A 422 -38.44 2.13 6.90
CA ASN A 422 -39.72 1.49 7.16
C ASN A 422 -40.32 1.91 8.52
N GLU A 423 -41.53 2.47 8.48
CA GLU A 423 -42.29 2.91 9.66
C GLU A 423 -43.33 1.89 10.12
N GLU A 424 -43.52 0.79 9.37
CA GLU A 424 -44.48 -0.25 9.72
C GLU A 424 -44.16 -0.94 11.05
N PRO A 425 -45.18 -1.50 11.72
CA PRO A 425 -44.98 -2.38 12.88
C PRO A 425 -44.08 -3.60 12.58
N THR A 426 -43.92 -3.99 11.32
CA THR A 426 -43.11 -5.12 10.82
C THR A 426 -41.62 -4.78 10.62
N ARG A 427 -41.10 -3.82 11.38
CA ARG A 427 -39.73 -3.29 11.28
C ARG A 427 -38.65 -4.18 11.91
N TYR A 428 -38.18 -5.21 11.21
CA TYR A 428 -37.27 -6.20 11.81
C TYR A 428 -35.80 -5.78 11.70
N ARG A 429 -35.33 -5.33 10.54
CA ARG A 429 -33.92 -5.15 10.19
C ARG A 429 -33.51 -3.70 10.06
N GLN A 430 -32.23 -3.44 10.26
CA GLN A 430 -31.59 -2.15 9.99
C GLN A 430 -30.55 -2.32 8.89
N ASN A 431 -30.32 -1.25 8.13
CA ASN A 431 -29.26 -1.21 7.13
C ASN A 431 -27.92 -1.55 7.77
N VAL A 432 -27.20 -2.52 7.21
CA VAL A 432 -25.81 -2.80 7.59
C VAL A 432 -24.85 -2.42 6.47
N GLY A 433 -23.60 -2.19 6.82
CA GLY A 433 -22.55 -1.85 5.87
C GLY A 433 -21.23 -2.48 6.26
N ALA A 434 -20.33 -2.60 5.29
CA ALA A 434 -18.93 -2.93 5.51
C ALA A 434 -18.05 -1.87 4.82
N LEU A 435 -17.08 -1.31 5.53
CA LEU A 435 -16.03 -0.48 4.95
C LEU A 435 -14.72 -1.25 4.99
N MET A 436 -14.24 -1.61 3.81
CA MET A 436 -12.93 -2.22 3.61
C MET A 436 -11.96 -1.13 3.17
N GLN A 437 -10.92 -0.90 3.95
CA GLN A 437 -9.96 0.17 3.69
C GLN A 437 -8.54 -0.30 3.98
N ALA A 438 -7.63 0.04 3.07
CA ALA A 438 -6.22 -0.27 3.15
C ALA A 438 -5.36 0.96 2.85
N GLY A 439 -4.27 1.12 3.59
CA GLY A 439 -3.22 2.08 3.30
C GLY A 439 -2.38 1.66 2.09
N SER A 440 -1.63 2.62 1.54
CA SER A 440 -0.63 2.37 0.50
C SER A 440 0.74 2.00 1.09
N GLY A 441 1.65 1.50 0.26
CA GLY A 441 3.00 1.10 0.67
C GLY A 441 4.01 2.26 0.65
N GLY A 442 4.93 2.27 1.61
CA GLY A 442 6.07 3.18 1.65
C GLY A 442 7.12 2.82 0.59
N ALA A 443 7.99 3.78 0.25
CA ALA A 443 9.03 3.57 -0.75
C ALA A 443 10.31 2.99 -0.12
N GLY A 444 11.09 2.26 -0.91
CA GLY A 444 12.41 1.79 -0.47
C GLY A 444 13.48 2.89 -0.49
N GLY A 445 14.47 2.76 0.37
CA GLY A 445 15.63 3.64 0.43
C GLY A 445 16.58 3.46 -0.76
N SER A 446 17.32 4.51 -1.09
CA SER A 446 18.33 4.50 -2.15
C SER A 446 19.73 4.71 -1.58
N TYR A 447 20.75 4.31 -2.33
CA TYR A 447 22.15 4.45 -1.93
C TYR A 447 23.07 4.77 -3.10
N LEU A 448 24.03 5.66 -2.85
CA LEU A 448 25.19 5.91 -3.70
C LEU A 448 26.46 5.80 -2.85
N ALA A 449 27.44 5.06 -3.34
CA ALA A 449 28.72 4.93 -2.66
C ALA A 449 29.46 6.28 -2.60
N PRO A 450 30.21 6.57 -1.52
CA PRO A 450 30.96 7.82 -1.40
C PRO A 450 31.99 8.08 -2.50
N SER A 451 32.44 7.02 -3.19
CA SER A 451 33.38 7.10 -4.31
C SER A 451 32.74 7.53 -5.63
N VAL A 452 31.41 7.62 -5.70
CA VAL A 452 30.69 8.11 -6.88
C VAL A 452 30.84 9.62 -7.00
N THR A 453 31.28 10.09 -8.17
CA THR A 453 31.26 11.52 -8.52
C THR A 453 30.00 11.86 -9.32
N ASP A 454 29.59 13.12 -9.28
CA ASP A 454 28.42 13.63 -10.01
C ASP A 454 27.13 12.84 -9.70
N GLY A 455 27.05 12.34 -8.45
CA GLY A 455 25.95 11.53 -7.95
C GLY A 455 24.65 12.32 -7.83
N SER A 456 23.54 11.75 -8.29
CA SER A 456 22.19 12.31 -8.11
C SER A 456 21.19 11.20 -7.82
N ILE A 457 20.21 11.51 -6.97
CA ILE A 457 19.06 10.65 -6.66
C ILE A 457 17.80 11.48 -6.91
N LYS A 458 16.88 10.97 -7.71
CA LYS A 458 15.57 11.60 -7.98
C LYS A 458 14.49 10.53 -8.18
N SER A 459 13.23 10.94 -8.27
CA SER A 459 12.17 10.06 -8.75
C SER A 459 12.38 9.74 -10.23
N ALA A 460 12.17 8.49 -10.62
CA ALA A 460 12.21 8.06 -12.02
C ALA A 460 10.97 8.49 -12.81
N GLY A 461 9.89 8.89 -12.14
CA GLY A 461 8.62 9.23 -12.79
C GLY A 461 7.93 8.05 -13.48
N ASN A 462 8.25 6.82 -13.10
CA ASN A 462 7.73 5.57 -13.67
C ASN A 462 6.56 4.96 -12.89
N GLY A 463 5.96 5.68 -11.92
CA GLY A 463 4.88 5.19 -11.06
C GLY A 463 3.76 4.45 -11.80
N GLY A 464 3.34 3.31 -11.27
CA GLY A 464 2.32 2.45 -11.89
C GLY A 464 0.99 3.17 -12.05
N ASN A 465 0.45 3.24 -13.27
CA ASN A 465 -0.76 3.99 -13.60
C ASN A 465 -1.80 3.15 -14.39
N ALA A 466 -1.59 1.84 -14.51
CA ALA A 466 -2.46 0.93 -15.23
C ALA A 466 -2.58 -0.42 -14.52
N SER A 467 -3.82 -0.93 -14.44
CA SER A 467 -4.11 -2.23 -13.83
C SER A 467 -3.45 -3.36 -14.64
N GLY A 468 -2.82 -4.30 -13.95
CA GLY A 468 -2.16 -5.46 -14.55
C GLY A 468 -0.85 -5.18 -15.28
N VAL A 469 -0.34 -3.94 -15.23
CA VAL A 469 0.91 -3.54 -15.87
C VAL A 469 2.00 -3.35 -14.83
N ARG A 470 3.21 -3.83 -15.13
CA ARG A 470 4.43 -3.58 -14.35
C ARG A 470 5.29 -2.55 -15.08
N ASN A 471 5.76 -1.54 -14.36
CA ASN A 471 6.73 -0.57 -14.88
C ASN A 471 8.12 -0.90 -14.31
N PRO A 472 8.99 -1.57 -15.09
CA PRO A 472 10.26 -2.07 -14.60
C PRO A 472 11.27 -0.94 -14.37
N GLY A 473 12.26 -1.25 -13.55
CA GLY A 473 13.51 -0.52 -13.44
C GLY A 473 14.50 -0.94 -14.52
N SER A 474 15.64 -0.25 -14.57
CA SER A 474 16.69 -0.48 -15.56
C SER A 474 18.07 -0.14 -15.03
N VAL A 475 19.11 -0.62 -15.72
CA VAL A 475 20.49 -0.20 -15.50
C VAL A 475 21.12 0.08 -16.85
N LYS A 476 21.70 1.26 -16.99
CA LYS A 476 22.42 1.73 -18.19
C LYS A 476 23.84 2.10 -17.81
N ILE A 477 24.80 1.63 -18.60
CA ILE A 477 26.23 1.86 -18.40
C ILE A 477 26.83 2.44 -19.69
N THR A 478 27.62 3.49 -19.53
CA THR A 478 28.48 4.07 -20.57
C THR A 478 29.92 4.04 -20.08
N PHE A 479 30.84 3.62 -20.94
CA PHE A 479 32.25 3.64 -20.59
C PHE A 479 32.89 4.98 -20.90
N CYS A 480 33.91 5.26 -20.12
CA CYS A 480 34.83 6.34 -20.33
C CYS A 480 36.20 5.70 -20.53
N LYS A 481 36.77 5.83 -21.74
CA LYS A 481 38.02 5.17 -22.12
C LYS A 481 39.16 6.17 -22.26
N ARG A 482 40.36 5.78 -21.82
CA ARG A 482 41.60 6.45 -22.22
C ARG A 482 41.96 6.10 -23.66
N SER A 483 42.45 7.09 -24.39
CA SER A 483 42.94 6.96 -25.78
C SER A 483 44.08 5.95 -25.88
#